data_AF-A0A7H1ARM4-F1
#
_entry.id   AF-A0A7H1ARM4-F1
#
_cell.length_a   1.000
_cell.length_b   1.000
_cell.length_c   1.000
_cell.angle_alpha   90.00
_cell.angle_beta   90.00
_cell.angle_gamma   90.00
#
_symmetry.space_group_name_H-M   'P 1'
#
loop_
_entity.id
_entity.type
_entity.pdbx_description
1 polymer ?
#
loop_
_entity_poly.entity_id
_entity_poly.type
_entity_poly.pdbx_seq_one_letter_code
_entity_poly.pdbx_strand_id
1 'polypeptide(L)'
;MAGLVPGVVLAQQGPADRVPPASHCLDARDIRQVEQASAESIAVRGGNGQAYRIDFSGEGCPGINEASQVRLDAPAGWACGRPSEQVIVDGRNCGISAVTVMDNRDFAEAARESSRQFAATLPGITVTGDGDAQGARRSARHTFEGTHDFCFATRHVRSWNEDPQGVVVETNPRRNGGVRYYRVELGGSCSILAGAQSVDFQSGFQNGLICGNPGDRIVMTPSAIIGDLRSSTPRFARPGCEVLAVYPKD
;
A
#
# COMPACT_ATOMS: atom_id res chain seq x y z
N MET A 1 -35.73 -53.46 22.87
CA MET A 1 -34.62 -52.82 23.61
C MET A 1 -33.66 -52.27 22.58
N ALA A 2 -33.68 -50.96 22.35
CA ALA A 2 -32.83 -50.28 21.37
C ALA A 2 -31.63 -49.65 22.11
N GLY A 3 -30.41 -50.07 21.76
CA GLY A 3 -29.17 -49.46 22.25
C GLY A 3 -28.61 -48.51 21.19
N LEU A 4 -28.73 -47.21 21.42
CA LEU A 4 -28.07 -46.16 20.64
C LEU A 4 -26.65 -45.96 21.17
N VAL A 5 -25.66 -46.18 20.32
CA VAL A 5 -24.24 -45.88 20.58
C VAL A 5 -24.02 -44.39 20.27
N PRO A 6 -23.42 -43.60 21.17
CA PRO A 6 -23.11 -42.20 20.87
C PRO A 6 -21.90 -42.13 19.95
N GLY A 7 -22.10 -41.54 18.77
CA GLY A 7 -21.04 -41.17 17.84
C GLY A 7 -20.16 -40.08 18.43
N VAL A 8 -18.86 -40.35 18.50
CA VAL A 8 -17.84 -39.37 18.83
C VAL A 8 -17.78 -38.35 17.69
N VAL A 9 -18.15 -37.11 17.98
CA VAL A 9 -17.93 -35.98 17.06
C VAL A 9 -16.47 -35.56 17.22
N LEU A 10 -15.64 -35.89 16.23
CA LEU A 10 -14.33 -35.28 16.07
C LEU A 10 -14.55 -33.81 15.69
N ALA A 11 -14.35 -32.91 16.65
CA ALA A 11 -14.26 -31.49 16.37
C ALA A 11 -13.07 -31.26 15.43
N GLN A 12 -13.35 -30.81 14.21
CA GLN A 12 -12.34 -30.31 13.30
C GLN A 12 -11.72 -29.07 13.94
N GLN A 13 -10.48 -29.19 14.42
CA GLN A 13 -9.69 -28.04 14.83
C GLN A 13 -9.46 -27.19 13.57
N GLY A 14 -10.04 -25.99 13.55
CA GLY A 14 -9.64 -24.95 12.59
C GLY A 14 -8.13 -24.68 12.70
N PRO A 15 -7.52 -24.00 11.72
CA PRO A 15 -6.09 -23.71 11.75
C PRO A 15 -5.75 -23.09 13.10
N ALA A 16 -4.92 -23.77 13.88
CA ALA A 16 -4.48 -23.28 15.17
C ALA A 16 -3.87 -21.90 14.97
N ASP A 17 -4.36 -20.90 15.70
CA ASP A 17 -3.74 -19.57 15.77
C ASP A 17 -2.26 -19.77 16.08
N ARG A 18 -1.41 -19.63 15.06
CA ARG A 18 0.03 -19.82 15.21
C ARG A 18 0.55 -18.60 15.97
N VAL A 19 0.98 -18.82 17.20
CA VAL A 19 1.54 -17.76 18.04
C VAL A 19 2.98 -17.47 17.61
N PRO A 20 3.36 -16.21 17.30
CA PRO A 20 4.72 -15.86 16.95
C PRO A 20 5.66 -16.08 18.15
N PRO A 21 6.89 -16.59 17.95
CA PRO A 21 7.85 -16.79 19.04
C PRO A 21 8.27 -15.50 19.75
N ALA A 22 8.24 -14.37 19.03
CA ALA A 22 8.49 -13.02 19.53
C ALA A 22 7.70 -12.02 18.67
N SER A 23 7.47 -10.81 19.18
CA SER A 23 6.64 -9.80 18.49
C SER A 23 7.17 -9.38 17.12
N HIS A 24 8.47 -9.49 16.88
CA HIS A 24 9.11 -9.17 15.60
C HIS A 24 9.18 -10.35 14.62
N CYS A 25 8.76 -11.54 15.03
CA CYS A 25 8.82 -12.72 14.16
C CYS A 25 7.70 -12.68 13.11
N LEU A 26 8.08 -12.82 11.84
CA LEU A 26 7.18 -12.89 10.69
C LEU A 26 6.83 -14.35 10.37
N ASP A 27 5.56 -14.65 10.09
CA ASP A 27 5.16 -15.98 9.61
C ASP A 27 5.59 -16.14 8.14
N ALA A 28 6.59 -16.99 7.89
CA ALA A 28 7.11 -17.22 6.55
C ALA A 28 6.12 -17.91 5.60
N ARG A 29 5.00 -18.43 6.11
CA ARG A 29 3.96 -19.11 5.32
C ARG A 29 2.80 -18.21 4.91
N ASP A 30 2.64 -17.06 5.56
CA ASP A 30 1.54 -16.12 5.30
C ASP A 30 2.12 -14.75 4.99
N ILE A 31 2.82 -14.67 3.86
CA ILE A 31 3.33 -13.43 3.28
C ILE A 31 2.35 -12.97 2.21
N ARG A 32 1.95 -11.70 2.27
CA ARG A 32 1.00 -11.10 1.32
C ARG A 32 1.68 -10.26 0.26
N GLN A 33 2.78 -9.60 0.62
CA GLN A 33 3.47 -8.69 -0.27
C GLN A 33 4.92 -8.55 0.16
N VAL A 34 5.80 -8.36 -0.83
CA VAL A 34 7.22 -8.11 -0.65
C VAL A 34 7.59 -6.96 -1.56
N GLU A 35 8.32 -5.99 -1.03
CA GLU A 35 8.83 -4.83 -1.75
C GLU A 35 10.33 -4.71 -1.48
N GLN A 36 11.14 -4.65 -2.54
CA GLN A 36 12.55 -4.35 -2.39
C GLN A 36 12.74 -2.88 -1.98
N ALA A 37 13.26 -2.66 -0.77
CA ALA A 37 13.52 -1.32 -0.24
C ALA A 37 14.93 -0.83 -0.62
N SER A 38 15.93 -1.73 -0.55
CA SER A 38 17.29 -1.51 -1.05
C SER A 38 17.91 -2.84 -1.50
N ALA A 39 19.18 -2.85 -1.89
CA ALA A 39 19.90 -4.11 -2.07
C ALA A 39 20.08 -4.87 -0.73
N GLU A 40 20.18 -4.18 0.40
CA GLU A 40 20.39 -4.80 1.72
C GLU A 40 19.10 -5.10 2.49
N SER A 41 17.93 -4.71 2.00
CA SER A 41 16.68 -4.90 2.74
C SER A 41 15.43 -5.02 1.88
N ILE A 42 14.43 -5.71 2.43
CA ILE A 42 13.06 -5.75 1.91
C ILE A 42 12.04 -5.36 2.97
N ALA A 43 10.94 -4.79 2.51
CA ALA A 43 9.73 -4.62 3.28
C ALA A 43 8.75 -5.76 2.96
N VAL A 44 8.14 -6.36 3.98
CA VAL A 44 7.24 -7.51 3.85
C VAL A 44 5.95 -7.26 4.61
N ARG A 45 4.80 -7.46 3.97
CA ARG A 45 3.49 -7.44 4.64
C ARG A 45 3.07 -8.88 4.94
N GLY A 46 2.92 -9.19 6.23
CA GLY A 46 2.37 -10.46 6.70
C GLY A 46 0.86 -10.55 6.49
N GLY A 47 0.30 -11.75 6.57
CA GLY A 47 -1.15 -11.96 6.45
C GLY A 47 -1.98 -11.41 7.61
N ASN A 48 -1.35 -11.09 8.73
CA ASN A 48 -1.93 -10.29 9.81
C ASN A 48 -2.02 -8.79 9.47
N GLY A 49 -1.53 -8.36 8.30
CA GLY A 49 -1.50 -6.95 7.88
C GLY A 49 -0.29 -6.16 8.40
N GLN A 50 0.48 -6.70 9.34
CA GLN A 50 1.68 -6.07 9.90
C GLN A 50 2.79 -6.03 8.85
N ALA A 51 3.45 -4.88 8.75
CA ALA A 51 4.66 -4.72 7.97
C ALA A 51 5.91 -5.09 8.78
N TYR A 52 6.90 -5.65 8.11
CA TYR A 52 8.19 -6.04 8.65
C TYR A 52 9.30 -5.60 7.71
N ARG A 53 10.46 -5.22 8.25
CA ARG A 53 11.69 -5.07 7.50
C ARG A 53 12.56 -6.30 7.71
N ILE A 54 13.05 -6.87 6.62
CA ILE A 54 14.05 -7.94 6.64
C ILE A 54 15.35 -7.36 6.08
N ASP A 55 16.38 -7.38 6.91
CA ASP A 55 17.73 -6.96 6.52
C ASP A 55 18.54 -8.19 6.11
N PHE A 56 19.34 -8.06 5.07
CA PHE A 56 20.20 -9.13 4.56
C PHE A 56 21.61 -9.05 5.14
N SER A 57 22.30 -10.18 5.14
CA SER A 57 23.73 -10.29 5.44
C SER A 57 24.56 -10.31 4.16
N GLY A 58 25.81 -9.85 4.21
CA GLY A 58 26.75 -9.96 3.10
C GLY A 58 26.47 -8.99 1.96
N GLU A 59 26.49 -9.48 0.71
CA GLU A 59 26.34 -8.67 -0.51
C GLU A 59 24.91 -8.15 -0.75
N GLY A 60 23.97 -8.46 0.14
CA GLY A 60 22.56 -8.13 -0.01
C GLY A 60 21.83 -9.10 -0.95
N CYS A 61 20.62 -8.72 -1.34
CA CYS A 61 19.72 -9.49 -2.20
C CYS A 61 19.01 -8.59 -3.22
N PRO A 62 19.75 -8.01 -4.19
CA PRO A 62 19.12 -7.20 -5.22
C PRO A 62 18.31 -8.06 -6.20
N GLY A 63 17.28 -7.45 -6.81
CA GLY A 63 16.47 -8.05 -7.87
C GLY A 63 15.29 -8.89 -7.37
N ILE A 64 14.74 -8.57 -6.21
CA ILE A 64 13.64 -9.33 -5.59
C ILE A 64 12.33 -9.09 -6.32
N ASN A 65 12.08 -7.87 -6.79
CA ASN A 65 10.82 -7.51 -7.39
C ASN A 65 10.70 -7.97 -8.85
N GLU A 66 11.82 -8.21 -9.52
CA GLU A 66 11.87 -8.81 -10.87
C GLU A 66 11.98 -10.34 -10.85
N ALA A 67 12.21 -10.93 -9.69
CA ALA A 67 12.40 -12.37 -9.57
C ALA A 67 11.12 -13.14 -9.91
N SER A 68 11.28 -14.25 -10.63
CA SER A 68 10.16 -15.12 -10.96
C SER A 68 9.63 -15.89 -9.74
N GLN A 69 10.52 -16.16 -8.78
CA GLN A 69 10.21 -16.87 -7.56
C GLN A 69 10.96 -16.27 -6.38
N VAL A 70 10.20 -15.84 -5.36
CA VAL A 70 10.71 -15.39 -4.07
C VAL A 70 10.10 -16.25 -2.97
N ARG A 71 10.93 -16.78 -2.07
CA ARG A 71 10.48 -17.57 -0.92
C ARG A 71 11.27 -17.22 0.33
N LEU A 72 10.57 -16.99 1.43
CA LEU A 72 11.18 -16.92 2.75
C LEU A 72 11.35 -18.33 3.32
N ASP A 73 12.59 -18.77 3.48
CA ASP A 73 12.94 -20.07 4.05
C ASP A 73 13.36 -19.90 5.51
N ALA A 74 12.41 -20.25 6.39
CA ALA A 74 12.60 -20.23 7.83
C ALA A 74 12.28 -21.62 8.39
N PRO A 75 13.25 -22.38 8.92
CA PRO A 75 13.06 -23.78 9.32
C PRO A 75 11.93 -24.01 10.33
N ALA A 76 11.70 -23.04 11.23
CA ALA A 76 10.63 -23.09 12.22
C ALA A 76 9.28 -22.53 11.70
N GLY A 77 9.22 -22.14 10.43
CA GLY A 77 8.09 -21.43 9.82
C GLY A 77 7.91 -20.00 10.30
N TRP A 78 8.92 -19.42 10.96
CA TRP A 78 8.93 -18.06 11.47
C TRP A 78 10.30 -17.45 11.19
N ALA A 79 10.34 -16.30 10.53
CA ALA A 79 11.56 -15.52 10.35
C ALA A 79 11.69 -14.52 11.50
N CYS A 80 12.74 -14.67 12.29
CA CYS A 80 13.00 -13.89 13.50
C CYS A 80 14.39 -13.21 13.47
N GLY A 81 15.14 -13.32 12.37
CA GLY A 81 16.49 -12.78 12.20
C GLY A 81 17.60 -13.77 12.58
N ARG A 82 17.36 -15.08 12.42
CA ARG A 82 18.36 -16.11 12.79
C ARG A 82 19.28 -16.42 11.60
N PRO A 83 20.55 -16.79 11.83
CA PRO A 83 21.49 -17.12 10.74
C PRO A 83 21.07 -18.30 9.84
N SER A 84 20.16 -19.15 10.31
CA SER A 84 19.60 -20.27 9.54
C SER A 84 18.45 -19.86 8.62
N GLU A 85 18.02 -18.60 8.67
CA GLU A 85 16.90 -18.07 7.90
C GLU A 85 17.43 -17.34 6.67
N GLN A 86 16.76 -17.54 5.53
CA GLN A 86 17.21 -17.01 4.25
C GLN A 86 16.03 -16.67 3.35
N VAL A 87 16.21 -15.68 2.48
CA VAL A 87 15.30 -15.43 1.35
C VAL A 87 15.90 -16.10 0.13
N ILE A 88 15.10 -16.89 -0.56
CA ILE A 88 15.48 -17.59 -1.79
C ILE A 88 14.86 -16.83 -2.97
N VAL A 89 15.70 -16.33 -3.85
CA VAL A 89 15.33 -15.49 -5.01
C VAL A 89 15.85 -16.13 -6.28
N ASP A 90 14.96 -16.72 -7.08
CA ASP A 90 15.31 -17.50 -8.28
C ASP A 90 16.42 -18.54 -8.00
N GLY A 91 16.36 -19.18 -6.83
CA GLY A 91 17.33 -20.19 -6.39
C GLY A 91 18.61 -19.63 -5.74
N ARG A 92 18.80 -18.31 -5.72
CA ARG A 92 19.89 -17.65 -4.98
C ARG A 92 19.49 -17.50 -3.51
N ASN A 93 20.41 -17.80 -2.60
CA ASN A 93 20.16 -17.72 -1.16
C ASN A 93 20.71 -16.40 -0.61
N CYS A 94 19.84 -15.63 0.01
CA CYS A 94 20.17 -14.38 0.66
C CYS A 94 19.99 -14.55 2.17
N GLY A 95 21.10 -14.57 2.91
CA GLY A 95 21.06 -14.75 4.36
C GLY A 95 20.39 -13.55 5.04
N ILE A 96 19.56 -13.82 6.05
CA ILE A 96 18.88 -12.79 6.84
C ILE A 96 19.78 -12.40 8.02
N SER A 97 19.95 -11.09 8.23
CA SER A 97 20.69 -10.53 9.37
C SER A 97 19.77 -10.00 10.47
N ALA A 98 18.59 -9.47 10.12
CA ALA A 98 17.60 -9.02 11.08
C ALA A 98 16.17 -9.07 10.52
N VAL A 99 15.21 -9.20 11.42
CA VAL A 99 13.79 -9.00 11.13
C VAL A 99 13.25 -8.03 12.17
N THR A 100 12.65 -6.93 11.73
CA THR A 100 12.10 -5.89 12.61
C THR A 100 10.68 -5.55 12.20
N VAL A 101 9.87 -5.13 13.16
CA VAL A 101 8.53 -4.58 12.87
C VAL A 101 8.71 -3.23 12.18
N MET A 102 7.93 -2.99 11.13
CA MET A 102 7.91 -1.77 10.34
C MET A 102 6.54 -1.13 10.43
N ASP A 103 6.46 0.20 10.46
CA ASP A 103 5.17 0.88 10.43
C ASP A 103 4.60 0.97 9.00
N ASN A 104 3.33 1.36 8.88
CA ASN A 104 2.66 1.46 7.59
C ASN A 104 3.20 2.62 6.72
N ARG A 105 3.78 3.65 7.33
CA ARG A 105 4.35 4.80 6.62
C ARG A 105 5.61 4.39 5.89
N ASP A 106 6.53 3.72 6.58
CA ASP A 106 7.79 3.25 6.03
C ASP A 106 7.53 2.16 4.98
N PHE A 107 6.55 1.26 5.21
CA PHE A 107 6.17 0.26 4.21
C PHE A 107 5.62 0.93 2.93
N ALA A 108 4.75 1.93 3.07
CA ALA A 108 4.21 2.67 1.94
C ALA A 108 5.31 3.40 1.16
N GLU A 109 6.31 3.95 1.86
CA GLU A 109 7.48 4.55 1.22
C GLU A 109 8.31 3.53 0.45
N ALA A 110 8.60 2.36 1.04
CA ALA A 110 9.29 1.27 0.35
C ALA A 110 8.52 0.78 -0.88
N ALA A 111 7.20 0.57 -0.76
CA ALA A 111 6.32 0.18 -1.87
C ALA A 111 6.28 1.26 -2.97
N ARG A 112 6.26 2.54 -2.60
CA ARG A 112 6.30 3.66 -3.54
C ARG A 112 7.63 3.72 -4.27
N GLU A 113 8.74 3.56 -3.56
CA GLU A 113 10.08 3.61 -4.15
C GLU A 113 10.34 2.40 -5.06
N SER A 114 9.99 1.20 -4.59
CA SER A 114 9.88 0.00 -5.41
C SER A 114 9.06 0.28 -6.68
N SER A 115 7.83 0.77 -6.53
CA SER A 115 6.98 1.09 -7.68
C SER A 115 7.63 2.09 -8.63
N ARG A 116 8.44 3.05 -8.17
CA ARG A 116 9.18 3.97 -9.06
C ARG A 116 10.34 3.29 -9.78
N GLN A 117 11.08 2.44 -9.09
CA GLN A 117 12.22 1.70 -9.64
C GLN A 117 11.76 0.64 -10.65
N PHE A 118 10.66 -0.05 -10.34
CA PHE A 118 10.12 -1.17 -11.11
C PHE A 118 8.88 -0.80 -11.96
N ALA A 119 8.40 0.44 -11.94
CA ALA A 119 7.60 1.02 -13.03
C ALA A 119 8.42 1.21 -14.33
N ALA A 120 9.62 0.63 -14.37
CA ALA A 120 10.53 0.53 -15.49
C ALA A 120 9.77 0.46 -16.83
N THR A 121 10.07 1.45 -17.68
CA THR A 121 10.16 1.28 -19.14
C THR A 121 9.14 0.29 -19.69
N LEU A 122 7.87 0.71 -19.77
CA LEU A 122 7.00 0.16 -20.81
C LEU A 122 7.83 0.16 -22.12
N PRO A 123 7.85 -0.94 -22.90
CA PRO A 123 8.39 -0.87 -24.25
C PRO A 123 7.79 0.36 -24.92
N GLY A 124 8.63 1.23 -25.50
CA GLY A 124 8.16 2.48 -26.10
C GLY A 124 6.97 2.18 -27.01
N ILE A 125 5.77 2.61 -26.58
CA ILE A 125 4.57 2.39 -27.36
C ILE A 125 4.62 3.44 -28.46
N THR A 126 4.96 3.02 -29.68
CA THR A 126 4.78 3.89 -30.86
C THR A 126 3.28 4.10 -31.04
N VAL A 127 2.80 5.29 -30.68
CA VAL A 127 1.44 5.72 -31.00
C VAL A 127 1.41 6.07 -32.48
N THR A 128 1.18 5.09 -33.35
CA THR A 128 0.70 5.36 -34.71
C THR A 128 -0.77 5.72 -34.58
N GLY A 129 -1.03 7.03 -34.55
CA GLY A 129 -2.38 7.55 -34.71
C GLY A 129 -2.81 7.33 -36.15
N ASP A 130 -3.59 6.29 -36.40
CA ASP A 130 -4.51 6.25 -37.53
C ASP A 130 -5.81 5.64 -37.02
N GLY A 131 -6.88 6.44 -37.11
CA GLY A 131 -8.20 6.02 -36.74
C GLY A 131 -8.67 4.91 -37.67
N ASP A 132 -9.17 3.82 -37.09
CA ASP A 132 -10.48 3.35 -37.49
C ASP A 132 -11.09 2.39 -36.47
N ALA A 133 -12.40 2.51 -36.38
CA ALA A 133 -13.25 1.91 -35.37
C ALA A 133 -13.43 0.39 -35.56
N GLN A 134 -13.88 -0.24 -34.48
CA GLN A 134 -14.56 -1.55 -34.43
C GLN A 134 -13.65 -2.79 -34.30
N GLY A 135 -13.33 -3.17 -33.06
CA GLY A 135 -12.89 -4.54 -32.78
C GLY A 135 -12.35 -4.82 -31.37
N ALA A 136 -11.61 -3.90 -30.76
CA ALA A 136 -10.84 -4.19 -29.53
C ALA A 136 -11.62 -3.95 -28.23
N ARG A 137 -12.83 -4.49 -28.08
CA ARG A 137 -13.55 -4.46 -26.78
C ARG A 137 -13.17 -5.67 -25.95
N ARG A 138 -11.97 -5.64 -25.36
CA ARG A 138 -11.54 -6.40 -24.14
C ARG A 138 -10.05 -6.22 -23.82
N SER A 139 -9.39 -5.14 -24.27
CA SER A 139 -8.15 -4.74 -23.60
C SER A 139 -8.51 -4.55 -22.13
N ALA A 140 -7.89 -5.36 -21.27
CA ALA A 140 -8.08 -5.29 -19.84
C ALA A 140 -7.98 -3.82 -19.46
N ARG A 141 -9.02 -3.30 -18.79
CA ARG A 141 -8.88 -2.02 -18.10
C ARG A 141 -7.86 -2.28 -17.01
N HIS A 142 -6.58 -2.18 -17.35
CA HIS A 142 -5.50 -2.03 -16.42
C HIS A 142 -5.78 -0.69 -15.74
N THR A 143 -6.65 -0.74 -14.73
CA THR A 143 -6.66 0.27 -13.69
C THR A 143 -5.23 0.31 -13.20
N PHE A 144 -4.58 1.48 -13.29
CA PHE A 144 -3.30 1.71 -12.64
C PHE A 144 -3.38 1.08 -11.26
N GLU A 145 -2.68 -0.04 -11.09
CA GLU A 145 -2.55 -0.78 -9.84
C GLU A 145 -1.46 -0.07 -9.05
N GLY A 146 -1.63 1.24 -8.83
CA GLY A 146 -0.86 2.00 -7.86
C GLY A 146 -1.28 1.46 -6.50
N THR A 147 -0.35 0.78 -5.83
CA THR A 147 -0.67 -0.15 -4.75
C THR A 147 -1.46 0.60 -3.67
N HIS A 148 -2.52 -0.06 -3.18
CA HIS A 148 -3.39 0.50 -2.16
C HIS A 148 -2.65 0.79 -0.84
N ASP A 149 -1.37 0.43 -0.75
CA ASP A 149 -0.44 0.75 0.33
C ASP A 149 0.00 2.22 0.36
N PHE A 150 0.01 2.91 -0.79
CA PHE A 150 0.41 4.32 -0.82
C PHE A 150 -0.50 5.21 -1.67
N CYS A 151 -1.57 4.67 -2.25
CA CYS A 151 -2.52 5.44 -3.06
C CYS A 151 -3.97 5.20 -2.63
N PHE A 152 -4.80 6.25 -2.67
CA PHE A 152 -6.26 6.10 -2.70
C PHE A 152 -6.90 6.85 -3.86
N ALA A 153 -8.05 6.35 -4.32
CA ALA A 153 -8.83 7.00 -5.36
C ALA A 153 -9.80 8.03 -4.75
N THR A 154 -9.66 9.28 -5.20
CA THR A 154 -10.48 10.43 -4.76
C THR A 154 -11.98 10.20 -4.90
N ARG A 155 -12.41 9.55 -6.00
CA ARG A 155 -13.82 9.19 -6.25
C ARG A 155 -14.43 8.21 -5.25
N HIS A 156 -13.60 7.54 -4.44
CA HIS A 156 -14.03 6.56 -3.44
C HIS A 156 -13.92 7.08 -2.00
N VAL A 157 -13.56 8.36 -1.83
CA VAL A 157 -13.54 9.04 -0.54
C VAL A 157 -14.97 9.22 -0.04
N ARG A 158 -15.19 8.90 1.23
CA ARG A 158 -16.49 8.97 1.91
C ARG A 158 -16.53 10.09 2.92
N SER A 159 -15.46 10.20 3.71
CA SER A 159 -15.32 11.19 4.75
C SER A 159 -13.84 11.54 4.92
N TRP A 160 -13.57 12.65 5.57
CA TRP A 160 -12.24 13.06 5.96
C TRP A 160 -12.32 13.79 7.29
N ASN A 161 -11.25 13.76 8.06
CA ASN A 161 -11.09 14.58 9.25
C ASN A 161 -9.62 14.96 9.43
N GLU A 162 -9.37 16.06 10.11
CA GLU A 162 -8.02 16.45 10.54
C GLU A 162 -7.76 15.93 11.96
N ASP A 163 -6.51 15.57 12.25
CA ASP A 163 -6.00 15.33 13.58
C ASP A 163 -4.55 15.87 13.68
N PRO A 164 -3.89 15.85 14.86
CA PRO A 164 -2.55 16.42 15.00
C PRO A 164 -1.45 15.80 14.11
N GLN A 165 -1.68 14.61 13.53
CA GLN A 165 -0.75 13.95 12.63
C GLN A 165 -1.04 14.21 11.15
N GLY A 166 -2.09 14.96 10.81
CA GLY A 166 -2.46 15.31 9.44
C GLY A 166 -3.94 15.02 9.15
N VAL A 167 -4.23 14.48 7.97
CA VAL A 167 -5.61 14.17 7.56
C VAL A 167 -5.84 12.67 7.57
N VAL A 168 -6.99 12.24 8.09
CA VAL A 168 -7.51 10.89 7.95
C VAL A 168 -8.58 10.90 6.88
N VAL A 169 -8.46 10.01 5.90
CA VAL A 169 -9.42 9.84 4.82
C VAL A 169 -10.08 8.48 4.95
N GLU A 170 -11.41 8.47 5.01
CA GLU A 170 -12.19 7.25 4.92
C GLU A 170 -12.54 6.98 3.45
N THR A 171 -12.31 5.74 3.02
CA THR A 171 -12.64 5.28 1.67
C THR A 171 -13.49 4.02 1.69
N ASN A 172 -13.98 3.60 0.52
CA ASN A 172 -14.65 2.32 0.38
C ASN A 172 -13.63 1.16 0.31
N PRO A 173 -13.51 0.29 1.34
CA PRO A 173 -12.48 -0.76 1.38
C PRO A 173 -12.62 -1.78 0.24
N ARG A 174 -13.85 -2.00 -0.27
CA ARG A 174 -14.11 -2.89 -1.43
C ARG A 174 -13.54 -2.38 -2.76
N ARG A 175 -12.95 -1.18 -2.76
CA ARG A 175 -12.40 -0.49 -3.94
C ARG A 175 -10.98 0.01 -3.71
N ASN A 176 -10.39 -0.24 -2.53
CA ASN A 176 -9.05 0.19 -2.14
C ASN A 176 -8.30 -0.94 -1.39
N GLY A 177 -8.25 -2.15 -1.96
CA GLY A 177 -7.44 -3.24 -1.39
C GLY A 177 -7.81 -3.70 0.02
N GLY A 178 -9.02 -3.41 0.50
CA GLY A 178 -9.44 -3.67 1.88
C GLY A 178 -9.15 -2.53 2.86
N VAL A 179 -8.39 -1.50 2.46
CA VAL A 179 -8.04 -0.36 3.32
C VAL A 179 -9.23 0.59 3.43
N ARG A 180 -9.68 0.82 4.67
CA ARG A 180 -10.78 1.77 4.95
C ARG A 180 -10.26 3.16 5.25
N TYR A 181 -9.21 3.29 6.06
CA TYR A 181 -8.70 4.56 6.51
C TYR A 181 -7.29 4.77 5.98
N TYR A 182 -7.05 5.96 5.44
CA TYR A 182 -5.74 6.42 5.03
C TYR A 182 -5.31 7.58 5.91
N ARG A 183 -4.03 7.58 6.29
CA ARG A 183 -3.34 8.75 6.79
C ARG A 183 -2.76 9.51 5.61
N VAL A 184 -2.92 10.83 5.63
CA VAL A 184 -2.37 11.77 4.66
C VAL A 184 -1.51 12.77 5.42
N GLU A 185 -0.20 12.71 5.22
CA GLU A 185 0.76 13.65 5.78
C GLU A 185 0.84 14.90 4.89
N LEU A 186 0.89 16.07 5.53
CA LEU A 186 0.90 17.36 4.86
C LEU A 186 2.28 18.01 4.93
N GLY A 187 2.59 18.85 3.94
CA GLY A 187 3.85 19.62 3.83
C GLY A 187 4.12 20.59 4.98
N GLY A 188 3.12 20.86 5.82
CA GLY A 188 3.19 21.76 6.95
C GLY A 188 1.81 22.02 7.53
N SER A 189 1.72 22.98 8.44
CA SER A 189 0.44 23.43 9.01
C SER A 189 -0.47 23.95 7.91
N CYS A 190 -1.64 23.34 7.72
CA CYS A 190 -2.55 23.75 6.67
C CYS A 190 -3.80 24.43 7.22
N SER A 191 -3.70 25.75 7.43
CA SER A 191 -4.78 26.56 8.00
C SER A 191 -6.06 26.57 7.16
N ILE A 192 -6.01 26.15 5.89
CA ILE A 192 -7.20 26.06 5.05
C ILE A 192 -8.15 24.92 5.48
N LEU A 193 -7.64 23.93 6.22
CA LEU A 193 -8.45 22.82 6.73
C LEU A 193 -9.19 23.20 8.01
N ALA A 194 -8.66 24.17 8.76
CA ALA A 194 -9.29 24.68 9.98
C ALA A 194 -10.69 25.23 9.68
N GLY A 195 -11.72 24.50 10.08
CA GLY A 195 -13.12 24.85 9.85
C GLY A 195 -13.64 24.57 8.43
N ALA A 196 -12.88 23.87 7.58
CA ALA A 196 -13.36 23.46 6.27
C ALA A 196 -14.47 22.41 6.40
N GLN A 197 -15.63 22.68 5.78
CA GLN A 197 -16.76 21.72 5.74
C GLN A 197 -16.62 20.71 4.61
N SER A 198 -15.87 21.05 3.56
CA SER A 198 -15.63 20.18 2.41
C SER A 198 -14.30 20.50 1.76
N VAL A 199 -13.61 19.45 1.32
CA VAL A 199 -12.33 19.54 0.60
C VAL A 199 -12.42 18.72 -0.69
N ASP A 200 -11.56 19.07 -1.61
CA ASP A 200 -11.30 18.35 -2.85
C ASP A 200 -9.85 17.86 -2.83
N PHE A 201 -9.66 16.62 -3.22
CA PHE A 201 -8.35 15.99 -3.31
C PHE A 201 -7.89 16.06 -4.76
N GLN A 202 -6.81 16.80 -5.00
CA GLN A 202 -6.32 17.05 -6.35
C GLN A 202 -5.02 16.29 -6.58
N SER A 203 -5.05 15.41 -7.58
CA SER A 203 -3.87 14.69 -8.03
C SER A 203 -2.97 15.58 -8.86
N GLY A 204 -1.67 15.60 -8.57
CA GLY A 204 -0.67 16.28 -9.39
C GLY A 204 -0.60 15.73 -10.81
N PHE A 205 -0.90 14.44 -10.97
CA PHE A 205 -0.93 13.74 -12.27
C PHE A 205 -2.31 13.71 -12.93
N GLN A 206 -3.32 14.38 -12.35
CA GLN A 206 -4.67 14.46 -12.90
C GLN A 206 -5.33 13.09 -13.20
N ASN A 207 -4.89 12.03 -12.52
CA ASN A 207 -5.41 10.66 -12.70
C ASN A 207 -6.47 10.29 -11.64
N GLY A 208 -6.78 11.21 -10.73
CA GLY A 208 -7.75 11.00 -9.65
C GLY A 208 -7.26 10.10 -8.51
N LEU A 209 -5.95 9.85 -8.41
CA LEU A 209 -5.29 9.16 -7.31
C LEU A 209 -4.45 10.16 -6.50
N ILE A 210 -4.52 10.05 -5.18
CA ILE A 210 -3.59 10.73 -4.27
C ILE A 210 -2.64 9.68 -3.75
N CYS A 211 -1.35 9.90 -3.97
CA CYS A 211 -0.30 8.94 -3.67
C CYS A 211 0.90 9.56 -2.92
N GLY A 212 0.81 10.84 -2.53
CA GLY A 212 1.97 11.60 -2.04
C GLY A 212 2.96 11.93 -3.16
N ASN A 213 2.46 12.08 -4.38
CA ASN A 213 3.29 12.55 -5.49
C ASN A 213 3.42 14.08 -5.45
N PRO A 214 4.50 14.63 -6.03
CA PRO A 214 4.59 16.07 -6.22
C PRO A 214 3.36 16.64 -6.92
N GLY A 215 2.78 17.69 -6.34
CA GLY A 215 1.55 18.32 -6.84
C GLY A 215 0.24 17.70 -6.34
N ASP A 216 0.29 16.56 -5.65
CA ASP A 216 -0.86 16.07 -4.89
C ASP A 216 -1.17 17.06 -3.76
N ARG A 217 -2.43 17.46 -3.65
CA ARG A 217 -2.85 18.47 -2.67
C ARG A 217 -4.30 18.38 -2.26
N ILE A 218 -4.59 18.89 -1.08
CA ILE A 218 -5.94 19.06 -0.55
C ILE A 218 -6.32 20.53 -0.72
N VAL A 219 -7.42 20.82 -1.40
CA VAL A 219 -7.95 22.18 -1.54
C VAL A 219 -9.31 22.27 -0.88
N MET A 220 -9.65 23.42 -0.32
CA MET A 220 -11.01 23.62 0.17
C MET A 220 -11.98 23.77 -1.00
N THR A 221 -13.12 23.09 -0.91
CA THR A 221 -14.20 23.23 -1.89
C THR A 221 -14.87 24.59 -1.71
N PRO A 222 -15.23 25.30 -2.80
CA PRO A 222 -15.97 26.54 -2.68
C PRO A 222 -17.24 26.32 -1.88
N SER A 223 -17.49 27.19 -0.91
CA SER A 223 -18.74 27.18 -0.17
C SER A 223 -19.89 27.60 -1.10
N ALA A 224 -21.11 27.15 -0.81
CA ALA A 224 -22.31 27.58 -1.54
C ALA A 224 -22.71 29.05 -1.24
N ILE A 225 -21.83 29.81 -0.59
CA ILE A 225 -22.06 31.20 -0.21
C ILE A 225 -21.91 32.08 -1.45
N ILE A 226 -22.92 32.93 -1.70
CA ILE A 226 -22.91 33.90 -2.80
C ILE A 226 -21.72 34.85 -2.61
N GLY A 227 -20.84 34.92 -3.62
CA GLY A 227 -19.63 35.76 -3.59
C GLY A 227 -18.35 35.08 -3.10
N ASP A 228 -18.34 33.76 -2.88
CA ASP A 228 -17.09 33.04 -2.59
C ASP A 228 -16.15 33.10 -3.79
N LEU A 229 -15.10 33.94 -3.70
CA LEU A 229 -14.09 34.13 -4.75
C LEU A 229 -13.40 32.83 -5.17
N ARG A 230 -13.41 31.78 -4.32
CA ARG A 230 -12.89 30.44 -4.67
C ARG A 230 -13.70 29.77 -5.78
N SER A 231 -14.99 30.07 -5.88
CA SER A 231 -15.86 29.55 -6.95
C SER A 231 -15.40 30.04 -8.33
N SER A 232 -14.90 31.29 -8.41
CA SER A 232 -14.35 31.90 -9.63
C SER A 232 -12.85 31.65 -9.81
N THR A 233 -12.14 31.17 -8.78
CA THR A 233 -10.71 30.85 -8.86
C THR A 233 -10.51 29.49 -9.54
N PRO A 234 -9.71 29.42 -10.63
CA PRO A 234 -9.39 28.15 -11.29
C PRO A 234 -8.77 27.15 -10.31
N ARG A 235 -9.12 25.87 -10.42
CA ARG A 235 -8.70 24.82 -9.47
C ARG A 235 -7.20 24.84 -9.20
N PHE A 236 -6.37 24.96 -10.25
CA PHE A 236 -4.91 24.97 -10.16
C PHE A 236 -4.35 26.13 -9.31
N ALA A 237 -5.02 27.29 -9.29
CA ALA A 237 -4.60 28.48 -8.56
C ALA A 237 -5.17 28.59 -7.14
N ARG A 238 -5.98 27.60 -6.70
CA ARG A 238 -6.54 27.60 -5.35
C ARG A 238 -5.45 27.30 -4.33
N PRO A 239 -5.42 28.03 -3.18
CA PRO A 239 -4.61 27.63 -2.05
C PRO A 239 -4.96 26.21 -1.62
N GLY A 240 -3.95 25.43 -1.24
CA GLY A 240 -4.13 24.04 -0.83
C GLY A 240 -2.96 23.55 0.03
N CYS A 241 -3.20 22.43 0.68
CA CYS A 241 -2.21 21.69 1.46
C CYS A 241 -1.49 20.73 0.55
N GLU A 242 -0.17 20.83 0.45
CA GLU A 242 0.62 19.80 -0.22
C GLU A 242 0.53 18.48 0.55
N VAL A 243 0.36 17.38 -0.18
CA VAL A 243 0.39 16.02 0.37
C VAL A 243 1.79 15.46 0.20
N LEU A 244 2.43 15.09 1.30
CA LEU A 244 3.77 14.49 1.30
C LEU A 244 3.74 12.97 1.23
N ALA A 245 2.83 12.35 1.97
CA ALA A 245 2.74 10.90 2.05
C ALA A 245 1.30 10.45 2.28
N VAL A 246 1.00 9.24 1.82
CA VAL A 246 -0.27 8.56 2.00
C VAL A 246 0.01 7.12 2.39
N TYR A 247 -0.66 6.60 3.41
CA TYR A 247 -0.53 5.22 3.83
C TYR A 247 -1.77 4.74 4.61
N PRO A 248 -2.06 3.43 4.64
CA PRO A 248 -3.08 2.86 5.50
C PRO A 248 -2.91 3.30 6.96
N LYS A 249 -3.99 3.73 7.59
CA LYS A 249 -4.04 3.97 9.03
C LYS A 249 -4.27 2.64 9.75
N ASP A 250 -3.56 2.45 10.86
CA ASP A 250 -3.67 1.28 11.76
C ASP A 250 -5.10 1.03 12.27
#